data_AF-A0A4V6WMU9-F1
#
_entry.id   AF-A0A4V6WMU9-F1
#
_cell.length_a   1.000
_cell.length_b   1.000
_cell.length_c   1.000
_cell.angle_alpha   90.00
_cell.angle_beta   90.00
_cell.angle_gamma   90.00
#
_symmetry.space_group_name_H-M   'P 1'
#
loop_
_entity.id
_entity.type
_entity.pdbx_description
1 polymer ?
#
loop_
_entity_poly.entity_id
_entity_poly.type
_entity_poly.pdbx_seq_one_letter_code
_entity_poly.pdbx_strand_id
1 'polypeptide(L)'
;MLPIKRLLYLQLYQAETLISSSKKYNFSDKYKDQYLKNLVELFNGIKSSINDGLDDAKIFEKKNHLDFIFKSLEFLKDSTLNTIPFEVVGCLDRAMSDWIDPEKFIIVTSLQNSLYSFSYDLSYAKNDIFYQSLQTEYGINFERKLIQINLPLNLSKDYLSSVALYHELGHFVDLQHSITGVAAYLILSGEFKEKASLEMFLPLLKEAEMDRPKLIYHLGEYFCDLFAAQYIGETIGLFLEYITSKSEIDSPTHPSTVNRIQVISDFVNGNDNPIINYLQSVVNVLTGKSLEIRFDRVTSNDFHTLVPYDIQNDRELHGTIVYGWDVWMEDFKKFNDEMKYDVNLSEDTIYRVINNLVEKSIGNYFTVQNWQKSKG
;
A
#
# COMPACT_ATOMS: atom_id res chain seq x y z
N MET A 1 2.46 -6.68 -42.95
CA MET A 1 1.78 -6.31 -41.70
C MET A 1 1.26 -7.60 -41.09
N LEU A 2 1.74 -8.02 -39.91
CA LEU A 2 1.16 -9.19 -39.23
C LEU A 2 -0.34 -8.89 -39.01
N PRO A 3 -1.28 -9.80 -39.32
CA PRO A 3 -2.69 -9.51 -39.07
C PRO A 3 -2.86 -9.30 -37.57
N ILE A 4 -3.35 -8.14 -37.13
CA ILE A 4 -3.58 -7.77 -35.72
C ILE A 4 -4.33 -8.89 -34.95
N LYS A 5 -5.18 -9.62 -35.65
CA LYS A 5 -5.88 -10.83 -35.20
C LYS A 5 -4.96 -11.98 -34.76
N ARG A 6 -3.85 -12.25 -35.47
CA ARG A 6 -2.87 -13.27 -35.05
C ARG A 6 -2.22 -12.89 -33.71
N LEU A 7 -2.03 -11.60 -33.45
CA LEU A 7 -1.51 -11.12 -32.17
C LEU A 7 -2.54 -11.29 -31.05
N LEU A 8 -3.84 -11.11 -31.32
CA LEU A 8 -4.90 -11.42 -30.36
C LEU A 8 -4.92 -12.92 -30.01
N TYR A 9 -4.82 -13.81 -30.99
CA TYR A 9 -4.74 -15.26 -30.73
C TYR A 9 -3.48 -15.65 -29.95
N LEU A 10 -2.33 -15.03 -30.23
CA LEU A 10 -1.11 -15.25 -29.43
C LEU A 10 -1.36 -14.92 -27.95
N GLN A 11 -1.91 -13.74 -27.68
CA GLN A 11 -2.22 -13.30 -26.31
C GLN A 11 -3.27 -14.19 -25.63
N LEU A 12 -4.28 -14.64 -26.38
CA LEU A 12 -5.29 -15.59 -25.90
C LEU A 12 -4.65 -16.91 -25.44
N TYR A 13 -3.74 -17.49 -26.22
CA TYR A 13 -3.08 -18.75 -25.86
C TYR A 13 -2.07 -18.59 -24.71
N GLN A 14 -1.43 -17.42 -24.61
CA GLN A 14 -0.62 -17.07 -23.44
C GLN A 14 -1.49 -16.98 -22.17
N ALA A 15 -2.67 -16.36 -22.27
CA ALA A 15 -3.62 -16.26 -21.15
C ALA A 15 -4.16 -17.63 -20.75
N GLU A 16 -4.44 -18.51 -21.72
CA GLU A 16 -4.88 -19.89 -21.47
C GLU A 16 -3.88 -20.68 -20.64
N THR A 17 -2.59 -20.46 -20.91
CA THR A 17 -1.49 -21.10 -20.17
C THR A 17 -1.47 -20.65 -18.71
N LEU A 18 -1.64 -19.34 -18.47
CA LEU A 18 -1.71 -18.80 -17.10
C LEU A 18 -2.97 -19.20 -16.35
N ILE A 19 -4.13 -19.19 -17.01
CA ILE A 19 -5.38 -19.68 -16.42
C ILE A 19 -5.28 -21.16 -16.04
N SER A 20 -4.57 -21.95 -16.84
CA SER A 20 -4.35 -23.36 -16.52
C SER A 20 -3.43 -23.54 -15.31
N SER A 21 -2.42 -22.70 -15.15
CA SER A 21 -1.51 -22.76 -14.00
C SER A 21 -2.12 -22.18 -12.72
N SER A 22 -3.01 -21.19 -12.82
CA SER A 22 -3.65 -20.53 -11.68
C SER A 22 -4.62 -21.42 -10.91
N LYS A 23 -5.11 -22.51 -11.51
CA LYS A 23 -5.94 -23.52 -10.81
C LYS A 23 -5.27 -24.17 -9.61
N LYS A 24 -3.95 -24.02 -9.47
CA LYS A 24 -3.16 -24.52 -8.34
C LYS A 24 -3.04 -23.50 -7.20
N TYR A 25 -3.49 -22.26 -7.41
CA TYR A 25 -3.44 -21.23 -6.37
C TYR A 25 -4.41 -21.61 -5.25
N ASN A 26 -3.95 -21.42 -4.02
CA ASN A 26 -4.73 -21.68 -2.83
C ASN A 26 -4.64 -20.45 -1.92
N PHE A 27 -5.80 -19.89 -1.62
CA PHE A 27 -5.93 -18.67 -0.82
C PHE A 27 -6.53 -19.02 0.55
N SER A 28 -6.16 -18.27 1.58
CA SER A 28 -6.90 -18.25 2.85
C SER A 28 -8.21 -17.48 2.75
N ASP A 29 -8.33 -16.63 1.74
CA ASP A 29 -9.39 -15.66 1.57
C ASP A 29 -10.34 -16.08 0.44
N LYS A 30 -11.59 -16.37 0.82
CA LYS A 30 -12.68 -16.73 -0.09
C LYS A 30 -12.93 -15.68 -1.18
N TYR A 31 -12.61 -14.41 -0.94
CA TYR A 31 -12.81 -13.33 -1.92
C TYR A 31 -11.79 -13.44 -3.05
N LYS A 32 -10.56 -13.88 -2.76
CA LYS A 32 -9.54 -14.17 -3.79
C LYS A 32 -9.91 -15.39 -4.63
N ASP A 33 -10.48 -16.42 -4.01
CA ASP A 33 -11.03 -17.59 -4.74
C ASP A 33 -12.15 -17.18 -5.70
N GLN A 34 -13.11 -16.37 -5.22
CA GLN A 34 -14.21 -15.87 -6.05
C GLN A 34 -13.70 -14.96 -7.17
N TYR A 35 -12.72 -14.10 -6.89
CA TYR A 35 -12.10 -13.25 -7.91
C TYR A 35 -11.41 -14.10 -8.99
N LEU A 36 -10.65 -15.12 -8.60
CA LEU A 36 -10.01 -16.05 -9.54
C LEU A 36 -11.05 -16.79 -10.39
N LYS A 37 -12.16 -17.24 -9.79
CA LYS A 37 -13.27 -17.85 -10.53
C LYS A 37 -13.84 -16.90 -11.59
N ASN A 38 -14.07 -15.64 -11.22
CA ASN A 38 -14.54 -14.61 -12.16
C ASN A 38 -13.54 -14.36 -13.30
N LEU A 39 -12.24 -14.39 -13.04
CA LEU A 39 -11.21 -14.30 -14.09
C LEU A 39 -11.25 -15.49 -15.06
N VAL A 40 -11.49 -16.71 -14.56
CA VAL A 40 -11.63 -17.91 -15.40
C VAL A 40 -12.89 -17.82 -16.26
N GLU A 41 -14.02 -17.39 -15.69
CA GLU A 41 -15.26 -17.15 -16.42
C GLU A 41 -15.06 -16.07 -17.49
N LEU A 42 -14.33 -15.00 -17.15
CA LEU A 42 -14.03 -13.90 -18.07
C LEU A 42 -13.17 -14.37 -19.24
N PHE A 43 -12.12 -15.14 -18.96
CA PHE A 43 -11.30 -15.74 -20.01
C PHE A 43 -12.14 -16.59 -20.98
N ASN A 44 -13.04 -17.42 -20.46
CA ASN A 44 -13.93 -18.25 -21.29
C ASN A 44 -14.91 -17.39 -22.11
N GLY A 45 -15.47 -16.34 -21.50
CA GLY A 45 -16.31 -15.34 -22.17
C GLY A 45 -15.58 -14.68 -23.34
N ILE A 46 -14.37 -14.16 -23.10
CA ILE A 46 -13.51 -13.56 -24.13
C ILE A 46 -13.24 -14.58 -25.24
N LYS A 47 -12.77 -15.78 -24.89
CA LYS A 47 -12.44 -16.86 -25.84
C LYS A 47 -13.62 -17.21 -26.74
N SER A 48 -14.82 -17.31 -26.18
CA SER A 48 -16.04 -17.61 -26.94
C SER A 48 -16.50 -16.46 -27.86
N SER A 49 -16.17 -15.21 -27.50
CA SER A 49 -16.55 -14.03 -28.28
C SER A 49 -15.65 -13.75 -29.49
N ILE A 50 -14.45 -14.34 -29.52
CA ILE A 50 -13.50 -14.15 -30.61
C ILE A 50 -13.97 -14.94 -31.85
N ASN A 51 -14.27 -14.22 -32.93
CA ASN A 51 -14.74 -14.79 -34.18
C ASN A 51 -14.11 -14.08 -35.39
N ASP A 52 -14.45 -14.54 -36.59
CA ASP A 52 -13.80 -14.07 -37.81
C ASP A 52 -14.15 -12.64 -38.23
N GLY A 53 -15.27 -12.10 -37.78
CA GLY A 53 -15.83 -10.81 -38.18
C GLY A 53 -15.53 -9.64 -37.24
N LEU A 54 -14.60 -9.77 -36.29
CA LEU A 54 -14.24 -8.66 -35.38
C LEU A 54 -13.55 -7.52 -36.12
N ASP A 55 -13.97 -6.29 -35.84
CA ASP A 55 -13.27 -5.08 -36.26
C ASP A 55 -12.07 -4.77 -35.34
N ASP A 56 -11.23 -3.80 -35.76
CA ASP A 56 -10.01 -3.45 -35.03
C ASP A 56 -10.28 -2.89 -33.62
N ALA A 57 -11.40 -2.18 -33.43
CA ALA A 57 -11.78 -1.62 -32.14
C ALA A 57 -12.14 -2.73 -31.14
N LYS A 58 -12.92 -3.73 -31.58
CA LYS A 58 -13.25 -4.90 -30.77
C LYS A 58 -12.03 -5.76 -30.51
N ILE A 59 -11.11 -5.89 -31.46
CA ILE A 59 -9.83 -6.57 -31.21
C ILE A 59 -9.05 -5.86 -30.10
N PHE A 60 -8.91 -4.54 -30.15
CA PHE A 60 -8.23 -3.76 -29.11
C PHE A 60 -8.89 -3.93 -27.74
N GLU A 61 -10.22 -3.88 -27.67
CA GLU A 61 -10.97 -4.11 -26.45
C GLU A 61 -10.71 -5.51 -25.85
N LYS A 62 -10.75 -6.58 -26.67
CA LYS A 62 -10.45 -7.94 -26.17
C LYS A 62 -9.02 -8.05 -25.65
N LYS A 63 -8.05 -7.37 -26.27
CA LYS A 63 -6.66 -7.33 -25.77
C LYS A 63 -6.59 -6.69 -24.39
N ASN A 64 -7.25 -5.56 -24.18
CA ASN A 64 -7.28 -4.89 -22.87
C ASN A 64 -7.92 -5.78 -21.79
N HIS A 65 -8.97 -6.53 -22.13
CA HIS A 65 -9.58 -7.49 -21.19
C HIS A 65 -8.64 -8.68 -20.89
N LEU A 66 -7.86 -9.15 -21.87
CA LEU A 66 -6.84 -10.17 -21.64
C LEU A 66 -5.70 -9.63 -20.77
N ASP A 67 -5.20 -8.41 -21.03
CA ASP A 67 -4.16 -7.76 -20.22
C ASP A 67 -4.57 -7.60 -18.76
N PHE A 68 -5.84 -7.27 -18.51
CA PHE A 68 -6.40 -7.27 -17.16
C PHE A 68 -6.34 -8.65 -16.49
N ILE A 69 -6.62 -9.74 -17.22
CA ILE A 69 -6.48 -11.10 -16.69
C ILE A 69 -5.02 -11.38 -16.35
N PHE A 70 -4.07 -11.08 -17.25
CA PHE A 70 -2.63 -11.26 -17.00
C PHE A 70 -2.21 -10.57 -15.71
N LYS A 71 -2.52 -9.28 -15.62
CA LYS A 71 -2.14 -8.45 -14.49
C LYS A 71 -2.79 -8.92 -13.18
N SER A 72 -4.07 -9.29 -13.21
CA SER A 72 -4.74 -9.79 -12.00
C SER A 72 -4.14 -11.12 -11.54
N LEU A 73 -3.82 -12.03 -12.47
CA LEU A 73 -3.22 -13.32 -12.14
C LEU A 73 -1.78 -13.17 -11.61
N GLU A 74 -1.02 -12.20 -12.10
CA GLU A 74 0.33 -11.89 -11.59
C GLU A 74 0.31 -11.61 -10.09
N PHE A 75 -0.57 -10.71 -9.64
CA PHE A 75 -0.69 -10.37 -8.22
C PHE A 75 -1.34 -11.49 -7.40
N LEU A 76 -2.34 -12.19 -7.96
CA LEU A 76 -2.95 -13.31 -7.25
C LEU A 76 -1.96 -14.46 -7.01
N LYS A 77 -1.05 -14.73 -7.96
CA LYS A 77 -0.03 -15.79 -7.84
C LYS A 77 0.79 -15.66 -6.55
N ASP A 78 1.19 -14.43 -6.22
CA ASP A 78 2.05 -14.14 -5.07
C ASP A 78 1.25 -13.74 -3.82
N SER A 79 -0.07 -13.73 -3.90
CA SER A 79 -1.00 -13.49 -2.77
C SER A 79 -1.52 -14.77 -2.13
N THR A 80 -0.83 -15.90 -2.35
CA THR A 80 -1.19 -17.19 -1.77
C THR A 80 -0.69 -17.32 -0.33
N LEU A 81 -1.22 -18.30 0.40
CA LEU A 81 -0.90 -18.59 1.81
C LEU A 81 0.59 -18.63 2.17
N ASN A 82 1.47 -18.89 1.20
CA ASN A 82 2.87 -19.20 1.43
C ASN A 82 3.84 -18.06 1.11
N THR A 83 3.34 -16.94 0.58
CA THR A 83 4.21 -15.97 -0.11
C THR A 83 4.37 -14.68 0.68
N ILE A 84 3.27 -14.01 1.04
CA ILE A 84 3.31 -12.75 1.81
C ILE A 84 2.73 -13.00 3.21
N PRO A 85 3.38 -12.51 4.28
CA PRO A 85 2.85 -12.64 5.63
C PRO A 85 1.46 -12.01 5.74
N PHE A 86 0.50 -12.81 6.22
CA PHE A 86 -0.88 -12.36 6.38
C PHE A 86 -0.98 -11.25 7.44
N GLU A 87 -0.01 -11.18 8.34
CA GLU A 87 0.16 -10.17 9.38
C GLU A 87 0.22 -8.77 8.78
N VAL A 88 1.10 -8.56 7.80
CA VAL A 88 1.28 -7.25 7.15
C VAL A 88 0.04 -6.86 6.38
N VAL A 89 -0.54 -7.79 5.61
CA VAL A 89 -1.80 -7.57 4.87
C VAL A 89 -2.92 -7.23 5.83
N GLY A 90 -3.04 -7.95 6.95
CA GLY A 90 -4.04 -7.70 7.98
C GLY A 90 -3.90 -6.31 8.60
N CYS A 91 -2.68 -5.85 8.88
CA CYS A 91 -2.45 -4.48 9.34
C CYS A 91 -2.89 -3.44 8.30
N LEU A 92 -2.54 -3.63 7.03
CA LEU A 92 -2.96 -2.73 5.95
C LEU A 92 -4.48 -2.73 5.76
N ASP A 93 -5.15 -3.88 5.88
CA ASP A 93 -6.62 -3.97 5.81
C ASP A 93 -7.28 -3.16 6.93
N ARG A 94 -6.71 -3.14 8.15
CA ARG A 94 -7.21 -2.31 9.26
C ARG A 94 -7.04 -0.82 8.97
N ALA A 95 -5.85 -0.41 8.53
CA ALA A 95 -5.59 0.98 8.16
C ALA A 95 -6.49 1.44 7.00
N MET A 96 -6.68 0.58 6.01
CA MET A 96 -7.54 0.83 4.85
C MET A 96 -9.01 1.01 5.24
N SER A 97 -9.52 0.19 6.17
CA SER A 97 -10.93 0.18 6.60
C SER A 97 -11.36 1.50 7.26
N ASP A 98 -10.42 2.26 7.79
CA ASP A 98 -10.69 3.61 8.31
C ASP A 98 -11.02 4.62 7.20
N TRP A 99 -10.63 4.36 5.96
CA TRP A 99 -10.67 5.35 4.87
C TRP A 99 -11.60 4.98 3.72
N ILE A 100 -11.71 3.69 3.45
CA ILE A 100 -12.51 3.16 2.35
C ILE A 100 -13.34 1.96 2.82
N ASP A 101 -14.40 1.68 2.08
CA ASP A 101 -15.26 0.53 2.35
C ASP A 101 -14.50 -0.79 2.10
N PRO A 102 -14.16 -1.58 3.14
CA PRO A 102 -13.38 -2.80 2.99
C PRO A 102 -14.15 -3.90 2.25
N GLU A 103 -15.47 -3.76 2.07
CA GLU A 103 -16.28 -4.71 1.32
C GLU A 103 -16.14 -4.57 -0.20
N LYS A 104 -15.49 -3.50 -0.68
CA LYS A 104 -15.32 -3.21 -2.12
C LYS A 104 -13.95 -3.57 -2.66
N PHE A 105 -13.00 -3.95 -1.81
CA PHE A 105 -11.61 -4.13 -2.22
C PHE A 105 -10.98 -5.39 -1.63
N ILE A 106 -9.91 -5.85 -2.27
CA ILE A 106 -9.06 -6.97 -1.83
C ILE A 106 -7.60 -6.55 -2.04
N ILE A 107 -6.79 -6.59 -0.98
CA ILE A 107 -5.33 -6.40 -1.10
C ILE A 107 -4.69 -7.66 -1.69
N VAL A 108 -3.96 -7.45 -2.78
CA VAL A 108 -3.13 -8.46 -3.45
C VAL A 108 -1.75 -7.90 -3.70
N THR A 109 -0.76 -8.79 -3.67
CA THR A 109 0.64 -8.43 -3.66
C THR A 109 1.43 -9.20 -4.72
N SER A 110 2.41 -8.54 -5.34
CA SER A 110 3.36 -9.14 -6.28
C SER A 110 4.79 -8.95 -5.77
N LEU A 111 5.65 -9.96 -5.96
CA LEU A 111 7.04 -9.91 -5.49
C LEU A 111 8.00 -9.49 -6.60
N GLN A 112 8.77 -8.46 -6.32
CA GLN A 112 9.71 -7.83 -7.23
C GLN A 112 11.15 -8.13 -6.82
N ASN A 113 12.05 -8.32 -7.79
CA ASN A 113 13.46 -8.64 -7.53
C ASN A 113 14.32 -7.40 -7.19
N SER A 114 13.73 -6.21 -7.09
CA SER A 114 14.44 -4.97 -6.77
C SER A 114 14.27 -4.60 -5.30
N LEU A 115 15.38 -4.31 -4.62
CA LEU A 115 15.50 -4.13 -3.17
C LEU A 115 14.55 -3.08 -2.57
N TYR A 116 14.12 -2.07 -3.33
CA TYR A 116 13.27 -0.98 -2.85
C TYR A 116 12.06 -0.72 -3.76
N SER A 117 11.64 -1.72 -4.52
CA SER A 117 10.50 -1.64 -5.43
C SER A 117 9.14 -1.78 -4.73
N PHE A 118 8.94 -1.03 -3.65
CA PHE A 118 7.60 -0.77 -3.13
C PHE A 118 6.89 0.11 -4.14
N SER A 119 5.73 -0.32 -4.60
CA SER A 119 4.91 0.50 -5.49
C SER A 119 3.49 0.00 -5.52
N TYR A 120 2.57 0.91 -5.81
CA TYR A 120 1.19 0.58 -6.04
C TYR A 120 0.84 0.59 -7.54
N ASP A 121 0.05 -0.40 -7.99
CA ASP A 121 -0.55 -0.38 -9.33
C ASP A 121 -2.02 0.05 -9.33
N LEU A 122 -2.26 1.27 -9.82
CA LEU A 122 -3.57 1.94 -9.81
C LEU A 122 -4.44 1.61 -11.03
N SER A 123 -3.94 0.85 -12.00
CA SER A 123 -4.49 0.82 -13.37
C SER A 123 -5.97 0.43 -13.45
N TYR A 124 -6.43 -0.46 -12.57
CA TYR A 124 -7.80 -0.98 -12.62
C TYR A 124 -8.65 -0.59 -11.40
N ALA A 125 -8.05 -0.30 -10.24
CA ALA A 125 -8.80 -0.09 -9.00
C ALA A 125 -9.82 1.09 -9.06
N LYS A 126 -9.55 2.13 -9.86
CA LYS A 126 -10.48 3.28 -10.08
C LYS A 126 -11.26 3.21 -11.40
N ASN A 127 -11.07 2.18 -12.22
CA ASN A 127 -11.64 2.15 -13.57
C ASN A 127 -13.04 1.52 -13.58
N ASP A 128 -14.03 2.22 -13.04
CA ASP A 128 -15.44 1.79 -13.03
C ASP A 128 -15.96 1.47 -14.43
N ILE A 129 -15.58 2.28 -15.42
CA ILE A 129 -15.99 2.11 -16.82
C ILE A 129 -15.48 0.77 -17.36
N PHE A 130 -14.25 0.39 -17.03
CA PHE A 130 -13.68 -0.90 -17.41
C PHE A 130 -14.43 -2.06 -16.76
N TYR A 131 -14.71 -2.02 -15.46
CA TYR A 131 -15.50 -3.08 -14.83
C TYR A 131 -16.93 -3.16 -15.40
N GLN A 132 -17.53 -2.02 -15.74
CA GLN A 132 -18.83 -1.97 -16.40
C GLN A 132 -18.79 -2.57 -17.81
N SER A 133 -17.69 -2.42 -18.56
CA SER A 133 -17.54 -3.08 -19.87
C SER A 133 -17.51 -4.60 -19.73
N LEU A 134 -16.81 -5.13 -18.71
CA LEU A 134 -16.79 -6.58 -18.43
C LEU A 134 -18.20 -7.12 -18.13
N GLN A 135 -18.96 -6.42 -17.29
CA GLN A 135 -20.34 -6.80 -16.96
C GLN A 135 -21.24 -6.74 -18.19
N THR A 136 -21.10 -5.69 -19.02
CA THR A 136 -21.96 -5.49 -20.19
C THR A 136 -21.66 -6.51 -21.29
N GLU A 137 -20.39 -6.82 -21.53
CA GLU A 137 -19.99 -7.73 -22.60
C GLU A 137 -20.11 -9.22 -22.24
N TYR A 138 -19.83 -9.59 -20.99
CA TYR A 138 -19.74 -11.01 -20.58
C TYR A 138 -20.69 -11.39 -19.44
N GLY A 139 -21.41 -10.43 -18.84
CA GLY A 139 -22.27 -10.68 -17.69
C GLY A 139 -21.52 -10.95 -16.39
N ILE A 140 -20.23 -10.58 -16.31
CA ILE A 140 -19.35 -10.93 -15.18
C ILE A 140 -19.12 -9.71 -14.29
N ASN A 141 -19.53 -9.83 -13.03
CA ASN A 141 -19.40 -8.80 -12.03
C ASN A 141 -18.24 -9.11 -11.08
N PHE A 142 -17.35 -8.13 -10.89
CA PHE A 142 -16.34 -8.19 -9.83
C PHE A 142 -16.84 -7.35 -8.65
N GLU A 143 -17.42 -8.01 -7.65
CA GLU A 143 -17.98 -7.35 -6.46
C GLU A 143 -16.92 -6.54 -5.70
N ARG A 144 -15.68 -7.03 -5.73
CA ARG A 144 -14.51 -6.39 -5.14
C ARG A 144 -13.46 -6.13 -6.21
N LYS A 145 -12.73 -5.03 -6.08
CA LYS A 145 -11.59 -4.69 -6.94
C LYS A 145 -10.27 -5.00 -6.25
N LEU A 146 -9.24 -5.28 -7.05
CA LEU A 146 -7.91 -5.54 -6.52
C LEU A 146 -7.19 -4.24 -6.17
N ILE A 147 -6.59 -4.25 -5.00
CA ILE A 147 -5.60 -3.29 -4.53
C ILE A 147 -4.24 -3.95 -4.72
N GLN A 148 -3.46 -3.47 -5.69
CA GLN A 148 -2.29 -4.17 -6.21
C GLN A 148 -1.00 -3.53 -5.68
N ILE A 149 -0.32 -4.23 -4.77
CA ILE A 149 0.88 -3.72 -4.07
C ILE A 149 2.09 -4.56 -4.46
N ASN A 150 3.14 -3.92 -4.98
CA ASN A 150 4.42 -4.56 -5.23
C ASN A 150 5.32 -4.49 -4.00
N LEU A 151 6.06 -5.58 -3.77
CA LEU A 151 6.93 -5.76 -2.62
C LEU A 151 8.27 -6.34 -3.05
N PRO A 152 9.40 -5.84 -2.52
CA PRO A 152 10.69 -6.50 -2.72
C PRO A 152 10.65 -7.93 -2.14
N LEU A 153 11.00 -8.93 -2.96
CA LEU A 153 11.03 -10.35 -2.57
C LEU A 153 11.80 -10.57 -1.25
N ASN A 154 12.97 -9.94 -1.14
CA ASN A 154 13.86 -10.09 0.01
C ASN A 154 13.37 -9.40 1.28
N LEU A 155 12.44 -8.44 1.16
CA LEU A 155 11.87 -7.68 2.28
C LEU A 155 10.42 -8.09 2.58
N SER A 156 9.87 -9.08 1.86
CA SER A 156 8.48 -9.53 2.03
C SER A 156 8.13 -9.99 3.45
N LYS A 157 9.13 -10.38 4.25
CA LYS A 157 8.99 -10.77 5.67
C LYS A 157 9.73 -9.85 6.63
N ASP A 158 10.17 -8.68 6.16
CA ASP A 158 10.78 -7.66 6.99
C ASP A 158 9.70 -6.68 7.44
N TYR A 159 9.29 -6.83 8.70
CA TYR A 159 8.27 -6.01 9.34
C TYR A 159 8.75 -4.60 9.61
N LEU A 160 10.05 -4.37 9.79
CA LEU A 160 10.60 -3.02 9.94
C LEU A 160 10.54 -2.28 8.60
N SER A 161 10.85 -2.95 7.49
CA SER A 161 10.71 -2.38 6.14
C SER A 161 9.26 -2.30 5.64
N SER A 162 8.32 -3.06 6.24
CA SER A 162 6.91 -3.07 5.86
C SER A 162 6.20 -1.72 6.04
N VAL A 163 6.81 -0.80 6.81
CA VAL A 163 6.33 0.58 7.00
C VAL A 163 6.09 1.33 5.69
N ALA A 164 6.89 1.05 4.66
CA ALA A 164 6.72 1.64 3.33
C ALA A 164 5.35 1.34 2.72
N LEU A 165 4.74 0.20 3.08
CA LEU A 165 3.44 -0.18 2.53
C LEU A 165 2.29 0.70 3.00
N TYR A 166 2.41 1.31 4.18
CA TYR A 166 1.42 2.29 4.61
C TYR A 166 1.46 3.53 3.72
N HIS A 167 2.65 3.96 3.29
CA HIS A 167 2.81 5.05 2.34
C HIS A 167 2.17 4.69 0.98
N GLU A 168 2.45 3.48 0.46
CA GLU A 168 1.82 3.00 -0.79
C GLU A 168 0.29 2.91 -0.70
N LEU A 169 -0.24 2.48 0.45
CA LEU A 169 -1.67 2.49 0.72
C LEU A 169 -2.23 3.91 0.75
N GLY A 170 -1.45 4.88 1.25
CA GLY A 170 -1.75 6.30 1.17
C GLY A 170 -2.01 6.77 -0.26
N HIS A 171 -1.20 6.36 -1.24
CA HIS A 171 -1.43 6.72 -2.64
C HIS A 171 -2.77 6.19 -3.17
N PHE A 172 -3.14 4.99 -2.75
CA PHE A 172 -4.44 4.44 -3.10
C PHE A 172 -5.60 5.25 -2.49
N VAL A 173 -5.50 5.61 -1.20
CA VAL A 173 -6.52 6.43 -0.51
C VAL A 173 -6.63 7.82 -1.16
N ASP A 174 -5.49 8.45 -1.48
CA ASP A 174 -5.45 9.70 -2.23
C ASP A 174 -6.20 9.56 -3.55
N LEU A 175 -5.90 8.51 -4.32
CA LEU A 175 -6.55 8.30 -5.61
C LEU A 175 -8.08 8.13 -5.47
N GLN A 176 -8.55 7.36 -4.48
CA GLN A 176 -9.99 7.12 -4.28
C GLN A 176 -10.75 8.41 -4.01
N HIS A 177 -10.19 9.29 -3.18
CA HIS A 177 -10.83 10.54 -2.77
C HIS A 177 -10.41 11.75 -3.61
N SER A 178 -9.40 11.59 -4.47
CA SER A 178 -8.77 12.64 -5.29
C SER A 178 -8.25 13.83 -4.46
N ILE A 179 -7.67 13.54 -3.29
CA ILE A 179 -7.28 14.54 -2.28
C ILE A 179 -6.26 15.52 -2.85
N THR A 180 -5.15 15.02 -3.37
CA THR A 180 -4.04 15.85 -3.86
C THR A 180 -4.37 16.52 -5.19
N GLY A 181 -5.21 15.87 -6.01
CA GLY A 181 -5.76 16.46 -7.22
C GLY A 181 -6.61 17.69 -6.96
N VAL A 182 -7.49 17.64 -5.94
CA VAL A 182 -8.29 18.78 -5.49
C VAL A 182 -7.42 19.81 -4.77
N ALA A 183 -6.49 19.38 -3.91
CA ALA A 183 -5.55 20.28 -3.24
C ALA A 183 -4.71 21.07 -4.26
N ALA A 184 -4.17 20.44 -5.30
CA ALA A 184 -3.46 21.15 -6.36
C ALA A 184 -4.38 22.12 -7.10
N TYR A 185 -5.62 21.72 -7.40
CA TYR A 185 -6.60 22.59 -8.07
C TYR A 185 -6.91 23.86 -7.26
N LEU A 186 -7.10 23.77 -5.95
CA LEU A 186 -7.39 24.92 -5.09
C LEU A 186 -6.23 25.91 -5.03
N ILE A 187 -4.98 25.42 -5.05
CA ILE A 187 -3.78 26.28 -5.17
C ILE A 187 -3.74 26.97 -6.53
N LEU A 188 -3.90 26.21 -7.62
CA LEU A 188 -3.74 26.71 -8.99
C LEU A 188 -4.87 27.65 -9.43
N SER A 189 -6.08 27.46 -8.90
CA SER A 189 -7.23 28.35 -9.15
C SER A 189 -7.17 29.64 -8.32
N GLY A 190 -6.29 29.72 -7.32
CA GLY A 190 -6.20 30.86 -6.41
C GLY A 190 -7.28 30.89 -5.33
N GLU A 191 -8.04 29.81 -5.15
CA GLU A 191 -9.01 29.64 -4.07
C GLU A 191 -8.30 29.52 -2.70
N PHE A 192 -7.14 28.88 -2.66
CA PHE A 192 -6.31 28.85 -1.46
C PHE A 192 -5.49 30.14 -1.29
N LYS A 193 -5.92 31.01 -0.36
CA LYS A 193 -5.35 32.36 -0.15
C LYS A 193 -4.01 32.37 0.58
N GLU A 194 -3.70 31.34 1.35
CA GLU A 194 -2.50 31.25 2.16
C GLU A 194 -1.34 30.53 1.44
N LYS A 195 -1.33 30.54 0.09
CA LYS A 195 -0.32 29.87 -0.74
C LYS A 195 1.13 30.14 -0.29
N ALA A 196 1.43 31.38 0.12
CA ALA A 196 2.77 31.78 0.56
C ALA A 196 3.27 30.98 1.78
N SER A 197 2.37 30.49 2.64
CA SER A 197 2.73 29.66 3.80
C SER A 197 3.30 28.30 3.41
N LEU A 198 2.96 27.79 2.22
CA LEU A 198 3.40 26.46 1.75
C LEU A 198 4.75 26.50 1.05
N GLU A 199 5.25 27.68 0.69
CA GLU A 199 6.43 27.86 -0.17
C GLU A 199 7.74 27.28 0.41
N MET A 200 7.82 27.08 1.72
CA MET A 200 8.95 26.42 2.36
C MET A 200 9.01 24.92 2.01
N PHE A 201 7.85 24.26 2.00
CA PHE A 201 7.72 22.83 1.76
C PHE A 201 7.40 22.50 0.29
N LEU A 202 6.91 23.49 -0.47
CA LEU A 202 6.66 23.41 -1.90
C LEU A 202 7.38 24.56 -2.62
N PRO A 203 8.72 24.52 -2.76
CA PRO A 203 9.49 25.57 -3.42
C PRO A 203 9.03 25.86 -4.85
N LEU A 204 8.46 24.85 -5.52
CA LEU A 204 7.88 24.95 -6.86
C LEU A 204 6.78 26.03 -6.97
N LEU A 205 6.16 26.44 -5.86
CA LEU A 205 5.15 27.49 -5.84
C LEU A 205 5.71 28.89 -6.15
N LYS A 206 7.04 29.05 -6.03
CA LYS A 206 7.80 30.26 -6.40
C LYS A 206 8.22 30.29 -7.87
N GLU A 207 8.09 29.17 -8.58
CA GLU A 207 8.42 29.09 -10.01
C GLU A 207 7.45 29.95 -10.83
N ALA A 208 7.94 30.60 -11.89
CA ALA A 208 7.14 31.49 -12.73
C ALA A 208 6.02 30.75 -13.45
N GLU A 209 6.25 29.50 -13.83
CA GLU A 209 5.28 28.58 -14.41
C GLU A 209 5.13 27.37 -13.48
N MET A 210 3.95 27.18 -12.91
CA MET A 210 3.70 26.05 -12.02
C MET A 210 3.41 24.78 -12.82
N ASP A 211 4.28 23.78 -12.65
CA ASP A 211 4.05 22.42 -13.16
C ASP A 211 2.99 21.71 -12.30
N ARG A 212 1.77 21.58 -12.85
CA ARG A 212 0.64 20.92 -12.18
C ARG A 212 0.96 19.46 -11.82
N PRO A 213 1.44 18.60 -12.74
CA PRO A 213 1.93 17.27 -12.38
C PRO A 213 2.90 17.25 -11.21
N LYS A 214 3.94 18.10 -11.23
CA LYS A 214 4.93 18.19 -10.13
C LYS A 214 4.28 18.54 -8.80
N LEU A 215 3.36 19.52 -8.78
CA LEU A 215 2.61 19.90 -7.58
C LEU A 215 1.76 18.74 -7.03
N ILE A 216 1.08 18.00 -7.91
CA ILE A 216 0.28 16.84 -7.51
C ILE A 216 1.17 15.75 -6.91
N TYR A 217 2.30 15.43 -7.55
CA TYR A 217 3.23 14.43 -7.02
C TYR A 217 3.77 14.83 -5.65
N HIS A 218 4.19 16.09 -5.48
CA HIS A 218 4.72 16.58 -4.22
C HIS A 218 3.70 16.58 -3.09
N LEU A 219 2.46 17.01 -3.36
CA LEU A 219 1.35 16.90 -2.41
C LEU A 219 0.99 15.44 -2.13
N GLY A 220 1.09 14.57 -3.14
CA GLY A 220 1.05 13.11 -3.08
C GLY A 220 1.92 12.57 -1.97
N GLU A 221 3.21 12.83 -2.06
CA GLU A 221 4.20 12.36 -1.10
C GLU A 221 3.89 12.82 0.33
N TYR A 222 3.59 14.11 0.52
CA TYR A 222 3.23 14.63 1.85
C TYR A 222 1.96 13.99 2.41
N PHE A 223 0.92 13.84 1.59
CA PHE A 223 -0.31 13.18 2.03
C PHE A 223 -0.06 11.72 2.42
N CYS A 224 0.72 10.99 1.62
CA CYS A 224 0.99 9.56 1.85
C CYS A 224 1.88 9.33 3.07
N ASP A 225 2.82 10.24 3.33
CA ASP A 225 3.61 10.26 4.56
C ASP A 225 2.76 10.55 5.79
N LEU A 226 1.89 11.54 5.73
CA LEU A 226 0.94 11.83 6.81
C LEU A 226 -0.01 10.66 7.02
N PHE A 227 -0.51 10.06 5.93
CA PHE A 227 -1.35 8.88 6.00
C PHE A 227 -0.64 7.74 6.74
N ALA A 228 0.60 7.44 6.39
CA ALA A 228 1.40 6.42 7.05
C ALA A 228 1.67 6.77 8.53
N ALA A 229 2.05 8.02 8.80
CA ALA A 229 2.35 8.50 10.15
C ALA A 229 1.15 8.42 11.11
N GLN A 230 -0.09 8.45 10.61
CA GLN A 230 -1.27 8.17 11.42
C GLN A 230 -1.22 6.79 12.09
N TYR A 231 -0.62 5.79 11.45
CA TYR A 231 -0.60 4.40 11.93
C TYR A 231 0.76 4.01 12.51
N ILE A 232 1.85 4.55 11.98
CA ILE A 232 3.20 4.10 12.35
C ILE A 232 4.12 5.23 12.79
N GLY A 233 3.57 6.41 13.05
CA GLY A 233 4.32 7.54 13.61
C GLY A 233 5.53 7.94 12.77
N GLU A 234 6.66 8.22 13.44
CA GLU A 234 7.88 8.69 12.78
C GLU A 234 8.66 7.58 12.06
N THR A 235 8.27 6.30 12.17
CA THR A 235 9.05 5.19 11.59
C THR A 235 9.12 5.24 10.07
N ILE A 236 8.09 5.78 9.41
CA ILE A 236 8.13 6.03 7.96
C ILE A 236 9.22 7.05 7.61
N GLY A 237 9.44 8.06 8.46
CA GLY A 237 10.53 9.03 8.31
C GLY A 237 11.91 8.39 8.44
N LEU A 238 12.09 7.47 9.39
CA LEU A 238 13.33 6.70 9.56
C LEU A 238 13.64 5.85 8.32
N PHE A 239 12.61 5.19 7.78
CA PHE A 239 12.76 4.40 6.56
C PHE A 239 13.07 5.26 5.34
N LEU A 240 12.43 6.43 5.20
CA LEU A 240 12.75 7.40 4.15
C LEU A 240 14.21 7.88 4.24
N GLU A 241 14.68 8.21 5.44
CA GLU A 241 16.08 8.61 5.65
C GLU A 241 17.06 7.51 5.22
N TYR A 242 16.75 6.25 5.54
CA TYR A 242 17.53 5.09 5.14
C TYR A 242 17.64 4.94 3.61
N ILE A 243 16.52 5.03 2.88
CA ILE A 243 16.52 4.76 1.42
C ILE A 243 17.00 5.94 0.58
N THR A 244 16.89 7.18 1.06
CA THR A 244 17.27 8.37 0.29
C THR A 244 18.59 9.02 0.74
N SER A 245 19.18 8.53 1.85
CA SER A 245 20.32 9.17 2.50
C SER A 245 20.06 10.65 2.85
N LYS A 246 18.84 10.95 3.34
CA LYS A 246 18.43 12.28 3.80
C LYS A 246 18.58 13.39 2.73
N SER A 247 18.18 13.12 1.50
CA SER A 247 18.29 14.10 0.40
C SER A 247 17.64 15.45 0.74
N GLU A 248 18.38 16.54 0.52
CA GLU A 248 17.91 17.93 0.67
C GLU A 248 17.31 18.50 -0.61
N ILE A 249 17.36 17.76 -1.72
CA ILE A 249 17.01 18.26 -3.05
C ILE A 249 15.67 17.69 -3.50
N ASP A 250 14.80 18.57 -3.97
CA ASP A 250 13.55 18.22 -4.65
C ASP A 250 13.83 17.56 -6.01
N SER A 251 13.03 16.56 -6.35
CA SER A 251 13.01 15.95 -7.68
C SER A 251 11.70 16.29 -8.42
N PRO A 252 11.58 15.96 -9.73
CA PRO A 252 10.32 16.15 -10.46
C PRO A 252 9.12 15.41 -9.86
N THR A 253 9.38 14.34 -9.09
CA THR A 253 8.33 13.45 -8.55
C THR A 253 8.25 13.47 -7.03
N HIS A 254 9.26 13.97 -6.32
CA HIS A 254 9.31 13.93 -4.85
C HIS A 254 9.84 15.26 -4.28
N PRO A 255 9.28 15.76 -3.16
CA PRO A 255 9.92 16.78 -2.34
C PRO A 255 11.23 16.26 -1.72
N SER A 256 12.05 17.16 -1.19
CA SER A 256 13.22 16.78 -0.40
C SER A 256 12.84 15.90 0.79
N THR A 257 13.69 14.93 1.11
CA THR A 257 13.47 14.03 2.25
C THR A 257 13.47 14.79 3.57
N VAL A 258 14.32 15.82 3.70
CA VAL A 258 14.34 16.67 4.91
C VAL A 258 12.99 17.31 5.17
N ASN A 259 12.34 17.87 4.14
CA ASN A 259 11.03 18.49 4.30
C ASN A 259 9.95 17.46 4.63
N ARG A 260 9.98 16.29 3.98
CA ARG A 260 9.04 15.19 4.26
C ARG A 260 9.14 14.72 5.72
N ILE A 261 10.36 14.47 6.21
CA ILE A 261 10.61 14.09 7.61
C ILE A 261 10.14 15.17 8.58
N GLN A 262 10.37 16.44 8.27
CA GLN A 262 9.90 17.55 9.10
C GLN A 262 8.37 17.56 9.21
N VAL A 263 7.65 17.41 8.09
CA VAL A 263 6.19 17.34 8.08
C VAL A 263 5.67 16.14 8.88
N ILE A 264 6.31 14.98 8.76
CA ILE A 264 5.98 13.79 9.57
C ILE A 264 6.17 14.07 11.07
N SER A 265 7.32 14.61 11.46
CA SER A 265 7.63 14.85 12.87
C SER A 265 6.70 15.91 13.47
N ASP A 266 6.41 16.99 12.72
CA ASP A 266 5.44 17.99 13.16
C ASP A 266 4.05 17.39 13.35
N PHE A 267 3.62 16.48 12.47
CA PHE A 267 2.35 15.78 12.60
C PHE A 267 2.28 14.91 13.85
N VAL A 268 3.29 14.07 14.06
CA VAL A 268 3.32 13.13 15.20
C VAL A 268 3.40 13.87 16.53
N ASN A 269 4.15 14.98 16.58
CA ASN A 269 4.32 15.78 17.79
C ASN A 269 3.23 16.83 18.01
N GLY A 270 2.30 17.00 17.06
CA GLY A 270 1.24 18.00 17.15
C GLY A 270 1.72 19.45 17.00
N ASN A 271 2.84 19.66 16.30
CA ASN A 271 3.35 20.98 15.98
C ASN A 271 2.54 21.60 14.82
N ASP A 272 2.42 22.92 14.83
CA ASP A 272 1.80 23.65 13.72
C ASP A 272 2.65 23.55 12.46
N ASN A 273 2.04 23.12 11.34
CA ASN A 273 2.73 23.03 10.06
C ASN A 273 1.75 23.35 8.90
N PRO A 274 2.10 24.27 7.99
CA PRO A 274 1.21 24.70 6.91
C PRO A 274 0.75 23.59 5.96
N ILE A 275 1.61 22.60 5.67
CA ILE A 275 1.26 21.47 4.80
C ILE A 275 0.22 20.59 5.48
N ILE A 276 0.41 20.30 6.78
CA ILE A 276 -0.53 19.50 7.57
C ILE A 276 -1.88 20.21 7.59
N ASN A 277 -1.91 21.48 7.99
CA ASN A 277 -3.14 22.26 8.10
C ASN A 277 -3.89 22.32 6.77
N TYR A 278 -3.15 22.51 5.68
CA TYR A 278 -3.73 22.54 4.34
C TYR A 278 -4.34 21.20 3.94
N LEU A 279 -3.56 20.10 4.01
CA LEU A 279 -4.04 18.77 3.64
C LEU A 279 -5.18 18.30 4.56
N GLN A 280 -5.09 18.57 5.86
CA GLN A 280 -6.15 18.33 6.85
C GLN A 280 -7.47 19.00 6.43
N SER A 281 -7.42 20.27 5.98
CA SER A 281 -8.62 20.98 5.53
C SER A 281 -9.25 20.34 4.29
N VAL A 282 -8.43 19.94 3.31
CA VAL A 282 -8.89 19.30 2.07
C VAL A 282 -9.48 17.92 2.36
N VAL A 283 -8.78 17.11 3.18
CA VAL A 283 -9.24 15.79 3.62
C VAL A 283 -10.60 15.90 4.30
N ASN A 284 -10.76 16.85 5.22
CA ASN A 284 -11.99 17.01 5.96
C ASN A 284 -13.18 17.34 5.05
N VAL A 285 -12.98 18.24 4.08
CA VAL A 285 -14.02 18.62 3.11
C VAL A 285 -14.41 17.43 2.21
N LEU A 286 -13.44 16.64 1.74
CA LEU A 286 -13.71 15.57 0.78
C LEU A 286 -14.26 14.30 1.43
N THR A 287 -13.83 13.99 2.65
CA THR A 287 -14.06 12.68 3.27
C THR A 287 -14.87 12.76 4.57
N GLY A 288 -14.99 13.95 5.17
CA GLY A 288 -15.52 14.12 6.53
C GLY A 288 -14.62 13.56 7.64
N LYS A 289 -13.43 13.06 7.29
CA LYS A 289 -12.45 12.48 8.23
C LYS A 289 -11.38 13.50 8.62
N SER A 290 -10.50 13.10 9.52
CA SER A 290 -9.33 13.85 9.96
C SER A 290 -8.08 13.00 9.86
N LEU A 291 -6.95 13.63 9.52
CA LEU A 291 -5.62 13.09 9.75
C LEU A 291 -5.37 13.17 11.26
N GLU A 292 -5.26 12.01 11.90
CA GLU A 292 -5.09 11.91 13.36
C GLU A 292 -4.26 10.69 13.73
N ILE A 293 -3.70 10.65 14.94
CA ILE A 293 -2.93 9.51 15.40
C ILE A 293 -3.85 8.32 15.72
N ARG A 294 -3.69 7.25 14.96
CA ARG A 294 -4.46 6.00 14.95
C ARG A 294 -3.71 4.80 15.54
N PHE A 295 -2.56 5.05 16.16
CA PHE A 295 -1.82 4.04 16.92
C PHE A 295 -1.59 4.48 18.36
N ASP A 296 -1.32 3.51 19.22
CA ASP A 296 -0.87 3.76 20.59
C ASP A 296 0.56 3.26 20.71
N ARG A 297 1.46 4.11 21.19
CA ARG A 297 2.85 3.72 21.39
C ARG A 297 2.93 2.68 22.51
N VAL A 298 3.43 1.49 22.18
CA VAL A 298 3.57 0.39 23.15
C VAL A 298 4.71 0.71 24.11
N THR A 299 4.42 0.62 25.41
CA THR A 299 5.41 0.74 26.48
C THR A 299 5.54 -0.60 27.21
N SER A 300 6.43 -1.45 26.70
CA SER A 300 6.68 -2.79 27.25
C SER A 300 8.18 -3.12 27.22
N ASN A 301 8.58 -4.10 28.02
CA ASN A 301 9.91 -4.73 27.98
C ASN A 301 9.87 -6.14 27.35
N ASP A 302 8.73 -6.54 26.78
CA ASP A 302 8.53 -7.90 26.28
C ASP A 302 9.59 -8.25 25.22
N PHE A 303 9.91 -7.34 24.30
CA PHE A 303 10.92 -7.61 23.27
C PHE A 303 12.33 -7.77 23.85
N HIS A 304 12.70 -6.96 24.85
CA HIS A 304 13.96 -7.12 25.57
C HIS A 304 14.01 -8.46 26.29
N THR A 305 12.88 -8.97 26.81
CA THR A 305 12.81 -10.31 27.42
C THR A 305 12.58 -11.47 26.44
N LEU A 306 12.64 -11.20 25.13
CA LEU A 306 12.44 -12.17 24.04
C LEU A 306 11.03 -12.79 23.99
N VAL A 307 10.01 -12.04 24.42
CA VAL A 307 8.60 -12.46 24.42
C VAL A 307 7.81 -11.58 23.43
N PRO A 308 6.91 -12.16 22.61
CA PRO A 308 6.00 -11.37 21.77
C PRO A 308 5.08 -10.53 22.65
N TYR A 309 4.81 -9.29 22.21
CA TYR A 309 3.88 -8.39 22.89
C TYR A 309 2.42 -8.88 22.69
N ASP A 310 1.62 -8.82 23.76
CA ASP A 310 0.21 -9.19 23.73
C ASP A 310 -0.65 -7.97 23.35
N ILE A 311 -0.99 -7.88 22.05
CA ILE A 311 -1.75 -6.75 21.47
C ILE A 311 -3.21 -6.80 21.94
N GLN A 312 -3.68 -5.71 22.54
CA GLN A 312 -5.05 -5.64 23.08
C GLN A 312 -6.08 -5.08 22.09
N ASN A 313 -5.65 -4.26 21.13
CA ASN A 313 -6.56 -3.57 20.20
C ASN A 313 -5.87 -3.16 18.88
N ASP A 314 -6.66 -2.68 17.91
CA ASP A 314 -6.16 -2.26 16.58
C ASP A 314 -5.17 -1.06 16.64
N ARG A 315 -5.22 -0.19 17.67
CA ARG A 315 -4.26 0.91 17.81
C ARG A 315 -2.89 0.39 18.27
N GLU A 316 -2.87 -0.54 19.21
CA GLU A 316 -1.65 -1.24 19.64
C GLU A 316 -1.10 -2.18 18.56
N LEU A 317 -1.95 -2.71 17.68
CA LEU A 317 -1.54 -3.49 16.52
C LEU A 317 -0.55 -2.71 15.66
N HIS A 318 -0.90 -1.49 15.29
CA HIS A 318 -0.01 -0.62 14.54
C HIS A 318 1.17 -0.13 15.41
N GLY A 319 0.90 0.16 16.69
CA GLY A 319 1.91 0.54 17.67
C GLY A 319 3.02 -0.51 17.90
N THR A 320 2.74 -1.78 17.62
CA THR A 320 3.74 -2.87 17.73
C THR A 320 4.83 -2.75 16.66
N ILE A 321 4.51 -2.22 15.47
CA ILE A 321 5.52 -1.92 14.45
C ILE A 321 6.43 -0.78 14.94
N VAL A 322 5.83 0.24 15.56
CA VAL A 322 6.57 1.34 16.19
C VAL A 322 7.48 0.84 17.30
N TYR A 323 6.99 -0.07 18.14
CA TYR A 323 7.78 -0.71 19.20
C TYR A 323 8.99 -1.47 18.65
N GLY A 324 8.81 -2.22 17.55
CA GLY A 324 9.93 -2.89 16.89
C GLY A 324 11.01 -1.92 16.41
N TRP A 325 10.60 -0.80 15.81
CA TRP A 325 11.52 0.26 15.40
C TRP A 325 12.18 0.95 16.59
N ASP A 326 11.43 1.28 17.64
CA ASP A 326 11.96 1.88 18.87
C ASP A 326 13.08 1.01 19.44
N VAL A 327 12.86 -0.30 19.60
CA VAL A 327 13.86 -1.25 20.10
C VAL A 327 15.05 -1.37 19.14
N TRP A 328 14.82 -1.35 17.83
CA TRP A 328 15.90 -1.40 16.83
C TRP A 328 16.81 -0.16 16.89
N MET A 329 16.25 1.01 17.19
CA MET A 329 16.99 2.27 17.28
C MET A 329 17.68 2.49 18.63
N GLU A 330 17.46 1.61 19.61
CA GLU A 330 18.13 1.65 20.91
C GLU A 330 19.59 1.17 20.87
N ASP A 331 20.32 1.42 21.96
CA ASP A 331 21.67 0.86 22.16
C ASP A 331 21.59 -0.68 22.32
N PHE A 332 22.22 -1.42 21.41
CA PHE A 332 22.27 -2.89 21.46
C PHE A 332 22.96 -3.45 22.69
N LYS A 333 23.82 -2.67 23.37
CA LYS A 333 24.35 -3.06 24.68
C LYS A 333 23.24 -3.11 25.71
N LYS A 334 22.39 -2.08 25.76
CA LYS A 334 21.22 -2.03 26.65
C LYS A 334 20.28 -3.20 26.36
N PHE A 335 20.03 -3.51 25.08
CA PHE A 335 19.23 -4.69 24.71
C PHE A 335 19.77 -5.98 25.33
N ASN A 336 21.07 -6.24 25.19
CA ASN A 336 21.72 -7.42 25.76
C ASN A 336 21.67 -7.44 27.30
N ASP A 337 21.91 -6.30 27.95
CA ASP A 337 21.88 -6.17 29.41
C ASP A 337 20.46 -6.46 29.97
N GLU A 338 19.41 -6.04 29.26
CA GLU A 338 18.00 -6.24 29.67
C GLU A 338 17.45 -7.63 29.34
N MET A 339 18.08 -8.34 28.40
CA MET A 339 17.70 -9.70 27.98
C MET A 339 17.80 -10.73 29.10
N LYS A 340 18.70 -10.50 30.07
CA LYS A 340 18.93 -11.36 31.25
C LYS A 340 19.32 -12.82 30.91
N TYR A 341 19.87 -13.08 29.73
CA TYR A 341 20.54 -14.36 29.44
C TYR A 341 22.06 -14.18 29.47
N ASP A 342 22.78 -15.28 29.74
CA ASP A 342 24.24 -15.33 29.76
C ASP A 342 24.86 -15.45 28.36
N VAL A 343 24.29 -14.69 27.39
CA VAL A 343 24.74 -14.65 26.00
C VAL A 343 24.51 -13.24 25.46
N ASN A 344 25.51 -12.68 24.80
CA ASN A 344 25.36 -11.46 24.03
C ASN A 344 25.02 -11.79 22.57
N LEU A 345 23.93 -11.23 22.08
CA LEU A 345 23.51 -11.31 20.69
C LEU A 345 24.27 -10.28 19.85
N SER A 346 24.64 -10.69 18.63
CA SER A 346 25.13 -9.77 17.59
C SER A 346 23.99 -8.91 17.05
N GLU A 347 24.33 -7.74 16.47
CA GLU A 347 23.35 -6.79 15.91
C GLU A 347 22.44 -7.44 14.86
N ASP A 348 23.00 -8.28 13.98
CA ASP A 348 22.23 -9.00 12.96
C ASP A 348 21.29 -10.06 13.57
N THR A 349 21.64 -10.59 14.74
CA THR A 349 20.76 -11.50 15.49
C THR A 349 19.66 -10.72 16.20
N ILE A 350 19.99 -9.57 16.79
CA ILE A 350 19.01 -8.67 17.42
C ILE A 350 17.97 -8.22 16.39
N TYR A 351 18.39 -7.79 15.20
CA TYR A 351 17.49 -7.44 14.09
C TYR A 351 16.51 -8.58 13.79
N ARG A 352 17.01 -9.82 13.60
CA ARG A 352 16.16 -10.99 13.32
C ARG A 352 15.22 -11.31 14.48
N VAL A 353 15.67 -11.14 15.72
CA VAL A 353 14.86 -11.34 16.92
C VAL A 353 13.71 -10.33 16.96
N ILE A 354 13.99 -9.04 16.81
CA ILE A 354 12.98 -7.97 16.79
C ILE A 354 11.95 -8.25 15.69
N ASN A 355 12.41 -8.52 14.47
CA ASN A 355 11.53 -8.81 13.33
C ASN A 355 10.60 -10.00 13.62
N ASN A 356 11.13 -11.09 14.18
CA ASN A 356 10.35 -12.27 14.55
C ASN A 356 9.36 -11.99 15.70
N LEU A 357 9.70 -11.10 16.62
CA LEU A 357 8.83 -10.73 17.74
C LEU A 357 7.67 -9.86 17.26
N VAL A 358 7.91 -8.93 16.33
CA VAL A 358 6.85 -8.17 15.64
C VAL A 358 5.92 -9.13 14.90
N GLU A 359 6.46 -10.04 14.08
CA GLU A 359 5.70 -11.09 13.39
C GLU A 359 4.79 -11.85 14.34
N LYS A 360 5.36 -12.42 15.40
CA LYS A 360 4.61 -13.26 16.35
C LYS A 360 3.56 -12.48 17.12
N SER A 361 3.83 -11.22 17.48
CA SER A 361 2.87 -10.38 18.20
C SER A 361 1.63 -10.14 17.33
N ILE A 362 1.84 -9.72 16.08
CA ILE A 362 0.75 -9.48 15.11
C ILE A 362 0.03 -10.79 14.75
N GLY A 363 0.77 -11.85 14.48
CA GLY A 363 0.22 -13.17 14.14
C GLY A 363 -0.64 -13.74 15.27
N ASN A 364 -0.21 -13.60 16.53
CA ASN A 364 -0.98 -13.99 17.71
C ASN A 364 -2.29 -13.21 17.80
N TYR A 365 -2.25 -11.88 17.61
CA TYR A 365 -3.44 -11.02 17.65
C TYR A 365 -4.51 -11.50 16.65
N PHE A 366 -4.14 -11.69 15.39
CA PHE A 366 -5.07 -12.15 14.36
C PHE A 366 -5.56 -13.58 14.60
N THR A 367 -4.71 -14.46 15.10
CA THR A 367 -5.09 -15.84 15.46
C THR A 367 -6.17 -15.85 16.54
N VAL A 368 -5.96 -15.09 17.62
CA VAL A 368 -6.93 -14.98 18.72
C VAL A 368 -8.25 -14.38 18.23
N GLN A 369 -8.21 -13.31 17.43
CA GLN A 369 -9.40 -12.69 16.84
C GLN A 369 -10.19 -13.68 15.99
N ASN A 370 -9.52 -14.47 15.14
CA ASN A 370 -10.17 -15.47 14.29
C ASN A 370 -10.79 -16.62 15.11
N TRP A 371 -10.14 -17.05 16.19
CA TRP A 371 -10.70 -18.06 17.10
C TRP A 371 -11.91 -17.57 17.88
N GLN A 372 -11.95 -16.28 18.23
CA GLN A 372 -13.13 -15.70 18.89
C GLN A 372 -14.31 -15.61 17.92
N LYS A 373 -14.06 -15.21 16.67
CA LYS A 373 -15.08 -15.17 15.60
C LYS A 373 -15.65 -16.54 15.25
N SER A 374 -14.88 -17.61 15.34
CA SER A 374 -15.36 -18.97 15.03
C SER A 374 -16.16 -19.64 16.16
N LYS A 375 -16.16 -19.03 17.36
CA LYS A 375 -16.93 -19.50 18.53
C LYS A 375 -18.31 -18.82 18.66
N GLY A 376 -18.54 -17.72 17.96
CA GLY A 376 -19.84 -17.04 17.85
C GLY A 376 -20.53 -17.43 16.56
#